data_AF-A0A2V0RIX9-F1
#
_entry.id   AF-A0A2V0RIX9-F1
#
_cell.length_a   1.000
_cell.length_b   1.000
_cell.length_c   1.000
_cell.angle_alpha   90.00
_cell.angle_beta   90.00
_cell.angle_gamma   90.00
#
_symmetry.space_group_name_H-M   'P 1'
#
loop_
_entity.id
_entity.type
_entity.pdbx_description
1 polymer ?
#
loop_
_entity_poly.entity_id
_entity_poly.type
_entity_poly.pdbx_seq_one_letter_code
_entity_poly.pdbx_strand_id
1 'polypeptide(L)'
;MSSVDATKDYAVEVAKTALNGFNKQARGDLEAPNGDENVRLYTAKGGSAVTLASGTTSAAVVFDPEASIRNGQMNVCVYERDTNDAVTAVQTVNLGRSSNEFLSVGVMSSGLKVFNSSGVDVIGGTQTAAVLTSVPKDISSITTTDVSNFCSNHERDVASGIVSREDSTMTVSMTEHLGRKMCLSRTDTIGNVVTRTWDDSVSTRRTTSGKTGGFAVDTTVTPVSDSSDDTVSFATLLASHNSGTNKMIFDSSRLDDIHDPLTLATYNARLKGYIRINAGTGSAYDDYMASFRIMGLSAANEIVSESGVRDITTVKASDTFDLTFDTTFSSSAKPIARVVAFWSRYVGPDVTEAIRVQDTVFTLSSLEETADIPARPIHVCVFEGLNNQATLNINSTAVLTGVPDSTNVFISSATSANTDMVDGNAVEMFLRSVIRGMPRAFTVAGHGSVERSVDALFGTEEVALTFKAMSFSDITKGLKTIGSRAKDAKRVAEQALPFVDDAARIASMMPGPVGAAGSMIHNVTRRM
;
A
#
# COMPACT_ATOMS: atom_id res chain seq x y z
N MET A 1 24.76 -22.69 27.08
CA MET A 1 23.34 -22.33 26.85
C MET A 1 22.68 -23.53 26.19
N SER A 2 21.45 -23.93 26.56
CA SER A 2 20.79 -25.04 25.86
C SER A 2 20.29 -24.57 24.49
N SER A 3 20.19 -25.46 23.49
CA SER A 3 19.68 -25.08 22.15
C SER A 3 18.25 -24.53 22.21
N VAL A 4 17.46 -24.99 23.19
CA VAL A 4 16.09 -24.53 23.43
C VAL A 4 16.07 -23.10 23.97
N ASP A 5 16.97 -22.76 24.89
CA ASP A 5 17.06 -21.39 25.44
C ASP A 5 17.55 -20.42 24.35
N ALA A 6 18.56 -20.82 23.56
CA ALA A 6 19.02 -20.02 22.41
C ALA A 6 17.92 -19.81 21.36
N THR A 7 17.13 -20.85 21.06
CA THR A 7 15.98 -20.77 20.14
C THR A 7 14.90 -19.83 20.67
N LYS A 8 14.58 -19.91 21.97
CA LYS A 8 13.62 -19.01 22.64
C LYS A 8 14.09 -17.56 22.53
N ASP A 9 15.33 -17.30 22.95
CA ASP A 9 15.87 -15.94 23.01
C ASP A 9 15.89 -15.31 21.61
N TYR A 10 16.30 -16.07 20.60
CA TYR A 10 16.21 -15.65 19.20
C TYR A 10 14.77 -15.37 18.75
N ALA A 11 13.83 -16.30 19.01
CA ALA A 11 12.43 -16.14 18.58
C ALA A 11 11.76 -14.92 19.25
N VAL A 12 12.03 -14.69 20.53
CA VAL A 12 11.56 -13.52 21.28
C VAL A 12 12.18 -12.25 20.70
N GLU A 13 13.48 -12.26 20.39
CA GLU A 13 14.18 -11.11 19.85
C GLU A 13 13.64 -10.71 18.47
N VAL A 14 13.39 -11.70 17.59
CA VAL A 14 12.75 -11.51 16.29
C VAL A 14 11.32 -10.97 16.47
N ALA A 15 10.51 -11.54 17.36
CA ALA A 15 9.14 -11.06 17.61
C ALA A 15 9.12 -9.62 18.14
N LYS A 16 10.00 -9.28 19.08
CA LYS A 16 10.12 -7.91 19.61
C LYS A 16 10.52 -6.93 18.51
N THR A 17 11.48 -7.31 17.66
CA THR A 17 11.88 -6.49 16.51
C THR A 17 10.73 -6.31 15.52
N ALA A 18 9.97 -7.37 15.24
CA ALA A 18 8.83 -7.34 14.33
C ALA A 18 7.70 -6.42 14.82
N LEU A 19 7.36 -6.50 16.11
CA LEU A 19 6.23 -5.81 16.71
C LEU A 19 6.57 -4.36 17.09
N ASN A 20 7.83 -4.09 17.41
CA ASN A 20 8.30 -2.78 17.85
C ASN A 20 9.26 -2.13 16.85
N GLY A 21 8.91 -2.18 15.56
CA GLY A 21 9.72 -1.58 14.49
C GLY A 21 9.82 -0.05 14.58
N PHE A 22 9.01 0.62 15.42
CA PHE A 22 9.12 2.07 15.64
C PHE A 22 10.26 2.43 16.58
N ASN A 23 10.46 1.68 17.67
CA ASN A 23 11.52 1.96 18.64
C ASN A 23 12.77 1.14 18.38
N LYS A 24 12.62 -0.14 18.07
CA LYS A 24 13.75 -1.05 17.80
C LYS A 24 14.23 -0.93 16.36
N GLN A 25 15.50 -1.18 16.12
CA GLN A 25 16.10 -1.14 14.77
C GLN A 25 17.00 -2.36 14.60
N ALA A 26 16.67 -3.20 13.62
CA ALA A 26 17.57 -4.24 13.13
C ALA A 26 18.47 -3.66 12.04
N ARG A 27 19.77 -3.99 12.08
CA ARG A 27 20.79 -3.47 11.16
C ARG A 27 21.53 -4.59 10.43
N GLY A 28 20.87 -5.74 10.25
CA GLY A 28 21.47 -6.95 9.70
C GLY A 28 22.15 -7.84 10.73
N ASP A 29 21.99 -7.52 12.02
CA ASP A 29 22.51 -8.25 13.18
C ASP A 29 21.74 -9.55 13.46
N LEU A 30 20.44 -9.56 13.13
CA LEU A 30 19.58 -10.73 13.28
C LEU A 30 19.43 -11.48 11.96
N GLU A 31 19.53 -12.81 12.02
CA GLU A 31 19.18 -13.69 10.91
C GLU A 31 17.67 -13.68 10.66
N ALA A 32 17.29 -13.83 9.40
CA ALA A 32 15.89 -13.97 9.05
C ALA A 32 15.34 -15.33 9.53
N PRO A 33 14.10 -15.37 10.05
CA PRO A 33 13.53 -16.58 10.66
C PRO A 33 13.13 -17.66 9.65
N ASN A 34 13.31 -17.41 8.35
CA ASN A 34 13.01 -18.35 7.26
C ASN A 34 14.06 -19.46 7.09
N GLY A 35 15.21 -19.36 7.76
CA GLY A 35 16.28 -20.35 7.68
C GLY A 35 17.09 -20.28 6.38
N ASP A 36 16.92 -19.22 5.58
CA ASP A 36 17.73 -19.00 4.38
C ASP A 36 19.08 -18.38 4.78
N GLU A 37 20.17 -19.00 4.31
CA GLU A 37 21.52 -18.51 4.58
C GLU A 37 21.72 -17.10 3.99
N ASN A 38 22.44 -16.24 4.73
CA ASN A 38 22.77 -14.87 4.34
C ASN A 38 21.59 -13.90 4.20
N VAL A 39 20.38 -14.30 4.59
CA VAL A 39 19.23 -13.38 4.70
C VAL A 39 19.19 -12.80 6.11
N ARG A 40 19.14 -11.47 6.20
CA ARG A 40 19.20 -10.75 7.47
C ARG A 40 17.99 -9.83 7.66
N LEU A 41 17.73 -9.45 8.90
CA LEU A 41 16.68 -8.51 9.25
C LEU A 41 17.17 -7.06 9.25
N TYR A 42 16.40 -6.19 8.62
CA TYR A 42 16.65 -4.76 8.54
C TYR A 42 15.39 -3.99 8.92
N THR A 43 15.53 -2.85 9.58
CA THR A 43 14.38 -1.96 9.85
C THR A 43 14.50 -0.69 9.04
N ALA A 44 13.52 -0.45 8.16
CA ALA A 44 13.33 0.79 7.45
C ALA A 44 12.29 1.63 8.20
N LYS A 45 12.62 2.91 8.48
CA LYS A 45 11.71 3.86 9.12
C LYS A 45 11.55 5.08 8.22
N GLY A 46 10.35 5.65 8.23
CA GLY A 46 10.03 6.89 7.54
C GLY A 46 9.10 7.74 8.38
N GLY A 47 9.13 9.04 8.13
CA GLY A 47 8.15 9.94 8.73
C GLY A 47 8.18 11.29 8.04
N SER A 48 7.01 11.88 7.89
CA SER A 48 6.86 13.24 7.36
C SER A 48 5.55 13.86 7.83
N ALA A 49 5.53 15.19 7.88
CA ALA A 49 4.31 15.96 8.02
C ALA A 49 3.80 16.33 6.62
N VAL A 50 2.53 16.02 6.35
CA VAL A 50 1.83 16.33 5.11
C VAL A 50 0.76 17.36 5.41
N THR A 51 0.90 18.56 4.86
CA THR A 51 -0.14 19.58 4.91
C THR A 51 -1.08 19.38 3.73
N LEU A 52 -2.36 19.22 4.03
CA LEU A 52 -3.40 19.01 3.03
C LEU A 52 -3.75 20.31 2.32
N ALA A 53 -4.26 20.18 1.10
CA ALA A 53 -4.74 21.29 0.30
C ALA A 53 -5.94 22.00 0.95
N SER A 54 -6.20 23.23 0.51
CA SER A 54 -7.40 23.94 0.92
C SER A 54 -8.63 23.28 0.28
N GLY A 55 -9.68 23.03 1.06
CA GLY A 55 -10.90 22.35 0.60
C GLY A 55 -10.90 20.83 0.80
N THR A 56 -9.80 20.24 1.27
CA THR A 56 -9.75 18.82 1.65
C THR A 56 -10.56 18.61 2.92
N THR A 57 -11.58 17.74 2.85
CA THR A 57 -12.48 17.44 3.98
C THR A 57 -12.29 16.04 4.54
N SER A 58 -11.72 15.14 3.74
CA SER A 58 -11.36 13.79 4.16
C SER A 58 -10.05 13.37 3.50
N ALA A 59 -9.35 12.42 4.11
CA ALA A 59 -8.12 11.88 3.56
C ALA A 59 -7.98 10.39 3.85
N ALA A 60 -7.45 9.61 2.90
CA ALA A 60 -7.11 8.21 3.10
C ALA A 60 -5.59 8.03 3.04
N VAL A 61 -4.99 7.59 4.14
CA VAL A 61 -3.56 7.29 4.25
C VAL A 61 -3.39 5.78 4.10
N VAL A 62 -2.68 5.36 3.06
CA VAL A 62 -2.52 3.96 2.67
C VAL A 62 -1.04 3.60 2.61
N PHE A 63 -0.67 2.50 3.25
CA PHE A 63 0.65 1.91 3.18
C PHE A 63 0.55 0.42 2.83
N ASP A 64 0.87 0.11 1.57
CA ASP A 64 1.12 -1.25 1.08
C ASP A 64 2.65 -1.45 0.98
N PRO A 65 3.29 -2.03 2.01
CA PRO A 65 4.74 -2.19 2.04
C PRO A 65 5.23 -3.15 0.95
N GLU A 66 4.44 -4.15 0.58
CA GLU A 66 4.81 -5.15 -0.43
C GLU A 66 4.72 -4.58 -1.85
N ALA A 67 3.71 -3.78 -2.16
CA ALA A 67 3.62 -3.13 -3.47
C ALA A 67 4.70 -2.07 -3.66
N SER A 68 4.91 -1.24 -2.64
CA SER A 68 5.87 -0.14 -2.72
C SER A 68 7.32 -0.62 -2.70
N ILE A 69 7.67 -1.67 -1.95
CA ILE A 69 9.05 -2.21 -1.94
C ILE A 69 9.45 -2.85 -3.27
N ARG A 70 8.51 -3.57 -3.91
CA ARG A 70 8.68 -4.20 -5.23
C ARG A 70 8.86 -3.18 -6.34
N ASN A 71 8.38 -1.97 -6.11
CA ASN A 71 8.43 -0.88 -7.08
C ASN A 71 9.57 0.13 -6.85
N GLY A 72 10.57 -0.22 -6.04
CA GLY A 72 11.83 0.54 -5.92
C GLY A 72 11.99 1.37 -4.65
N GLN A 73 10.90 1.83 -4.02
CA GLN A 73 10.96 2.53 -2.74
C GLN A 73 9.65 2.40 -1.98
N MET A 74 9.73 1.94 -0.74
CA MET A 74 8.57 1.91 0.14
C MET A 74 8.05 3.32 0.40
N ASN A 75 6.74 3.49 0.29
CA ASN A 75 6.11 4.79 0.51
C ASN A 75 4.68 4.64 1.06
N VAL A 76 4.22 5.69 1.73
CA VAL A 76 2.85 5.87 2.17
C VAL A 76 2.18 6.84 1.20
N CYS A 77 1.03 6.46 0.65
CA CYS A 77 0.22 7.33 -0.20
C CYS A 77 -0.86 8.02 0.64
N VAL A 78 -1.06 9.32 0.43
CA VAL A 78 -2.11 10.12 1.05
C VAL A 78 -3.02 10.60 -0.07
N TYR A 79 -4.25 10.10 -0.09
CA TYR A 79 -5.31 10.52 -1.01
C TYR A 79 -6.13 11.60 -0.32
N GLU A 80 -6.11 12.82 -0.87
CA GLU A 80 -6.90 13.94 -0.40
C GLU A 80 -8.25 13.96 -1.11
N ARG A 81 -9.32 14.24 -0.37
CA ARG A 81 -10.68 14.24 -0.92
C ARG A 81 -11.47 15.48 -0.54
N ASP A 82 -12.28 15.94 -1.48
CA ASP A 82 -13.21 17.06 -1.28
C ASP A 82 -14.51 16.62 -0.60
N THR A 83 -15.49 17.52 -0.53
CA THR A 83 -16.82 17.25 0.04
C THR A 83 -17.66 16.25 -0.78
N ASN A 84 -17.26 15.95 -2.01
CA ASN A 84 -17.93 14.99 -2.88
C ASN A 84 -17.22 13.62 -2.85
N ASP A 85 -16.28 13.42 -1.92
CA ASP A 85 -15.40 12.26 -1.80
C ASP A 85 -14.53 12.00 -3.06
N ALA A 86 -14.38 13.01 -3.92
CA ALA A 86 -13.52 12.93 -5.09
C ALA A 86 -12.06 13.17 -4.71
N VAL A 87 -11.15 12.36 -5.23
CA VAL A 87 -9.71 12.51 -4.97
C VAL A 87 -9.18 13.75 -5.69
N THR A 88 -8.74 14.74 -4.92
CA THR A 88 -8.24 16.03 -5.43
C THR A 88 -6.73 16.09 -5.54
N ALA A 89 -6.02 15.35 -4.68
CA ALA A 89 -4.56 15.29 -4.69
C ALA A 89 -4.05 13.94 -4.17
N VAL A 90 -2.88 13.54 -4.64
CA VAL A 90 -2.14 12.37 -4.12
C VAL A 90 -0.76 12.82 -3.66
N GLN A 91 -0.47 12.70 -2.37
CA GLN A 91 0.85 12.94 -1.81
C GLN A 91 1.53 11.62 -1.41
N THR A 92 2.86 11.58 -1.42
CA THR A 92 3.64 10.37 -1.08
C THR A 92 4.69 10.69 -0.02
N VAL A 93 4.78 9.85 1.00
CA VAL A 93 5.81 9.91 2.04
C VAL A 93 6.69 8.68 1.95
N ASN A 94 7.94 8.85 1.56
CA ASN A 94 8.87 7.74 1.41
C ASN A 94 9.37 7.22 2.77
N LEU A 95 9.51 5.89 2.90
CA LEU A 95 10.21 5.26 4.01
C LEU A 95 11.66 5.02 3.64
N GLY A 96 12.56 5.45 4.53
CA GLY A 96 13.95 5.05 4.49
C GLY A 96 14.62 5.24 3.13
N ARG A 97 15.46 4.27 2.78
CA ARG A 97 16.27 4.25 1.56
C ARG A 97 15.59 3.38 0.49
N SER A 98 16.02 3.51 -0.76
CA SER A 98 15.47 2.74 -1.90
C SER A 98 15.70 1.23 -1.71
N SER A 99 14.79 0.41 -2.24
CA SER A 99 14.92 -1.07 -2.20
C SER A 99 16.13 -1.57 -3.00
N ASN A 100 16.68 -0.75 -3.91
CA ASN A 100 17.88 -1.06 -4.71
C ASN A 100 19.15 -1.28 -3.88
N GLU A 101 19.08 -1.07 -2.56
CA GLU A 101 20.18 -1.41 -1.64
C GLU A 101 20.29 -2.90 -1.35
N PHE A 102 19.24 -3.65 -1.70
CA PHE A 102 19.16 -5.09 -1.55
C PHE A 102 19.24 -5.76 -2.92
N LEU A 103 19.88 -6.92 -2.96
CA LEU A 103 19.75 -7.85 -4.07
C LEU A 103 18.31 -8.39 -4.15
N SER A 104 17.80 -8.79 -2.99
CA SER A 104 16.46 -9.30 -2.80
C SER A 104 15.93 -8.89 -1.43
N VAL A 105 14.65 -8.58 -1.36
CA VAL A 105 14.03 -8.11 -0.12
C VAL A 105 12.58 -8.56 0.00
N GLY A 106 12.13 -8.84 1.22
CA GLY A 106 10.75 -9.18 1.54
C GLY A 106 10.32 -8.49 2.83
N VAL A 107 9.00 -8.34 3.04
CA VAL A 107 8.48 -7.68 4.24
C VAL A 107 8.12 -8.74 5.28
N MET A 108 8.70 -8.63 6.48
CA MET A 108 8.36 -9.48 7.63
C MET A 108 7.28 -8.84 8.51
N SER A 109 7.39 -7.53 8.72
CA SER A 109 6.44 -6.76 9.51
C SER A 109 6.40 -5.32 9.02
N SER A 110 5.28 -4.65 9.24
CA SER A 110 5.09 -3.26 8.87
C SER A 110 4.19 -2.56 9.87
N GLY A 111 4.32 -1.24 9.94
CA GLY A 111 3.48 -0.42 10.79
C GLY A 111 3.31 0.99 10.24
N LEU A 112 2.15 1.57 10.58
CA LEU A 112 1.77 2.92 10.21
C LEU A 112 1.14 3.59 11.42
N LYS A 113 1.69 4.74 11.81
CA LYS A 113 1.17 5.63 12.85
C LYS A 113 0.81 6.96 12.20
N VAL A 114 -0.43 7.40 12.39
CA VAL A 114 -0.90 8.67 11.82
C VAL A 114 -1.55 9.51 12.91
N PHE A 115 -1.25 10.80 12.90
CA PHE A 115 -1.90 11.76 13.79
C PHE A 115 -2.14 13.10 13.09
N ASN A 116 -3.30 13.70 13.35
CA ASN A 116 -3.59 15.06 12.92
C ASN A 116 -2.95 16.04 13.92
N SER A 117 -2.05 16.89 13.44
CA SER A 117 -1.33 17.89 14.23
C SER A 117 -1.64 19.32 13.80
N SER A 118 -2.80 19.56 13.19
CA SER A 118 -3.25 20.91 12.84
C SER A 118 -3.01 21.90 13.98
N GLY A 119 -2.57 23.12 13.63
CA GLY A 119 -2.19 24.16 14.59
C GLY A 119 -3.28 24.44 15.64
N VAL A 120 -2.97 24.02 16.87
CA VAL A 120 -3.46 24.35 18.24
C VAL A 120 -4.94 24.67 18.50
N ASP A 121 -5.71 25.33 17.64
CA ASP A 121 -7.05 25.82 18.02
C ASP A 121 -8.25 25.04 17.46
N VAL A 122 -8.12 24.31 16.34
CA VAL A 122 -9.23 23.46 15.83
C VAL A 122 -8.70 22.20 15.12
N ILE A 123 -8.34 21.16 15.88
CA ILE A 123 -8.17 19.81 15.33
C ILE A 123 -9.56 19.20 15.16
N GLY A 124 -10.01 19.09 13.91
CA GLY A 124 -11.29 18.50 13.54
C GLY A 124 -11.18 17.04 13.12
N GLY A 125 -12.32 16.35 13.17
CA GLY A 125 -12.51 15.06 12.50
C GLY A 125 -12.27 13.82 13.34
N THR A 126 -12.60 12.68 12.74
CA THR A 126 -12.43 11.34 13.28
C THR A 126 -11.44 10.54 12.45
N GLN A 127 -10.82 9.54 13.07
CA GLN A 127 -9.88 8.62 12.43
C GLN A 127 -10.42 7.20 12.58
N THR A 128 -10.32 6.43 11.49
CA THR A 128 -10.49 4.99 11.51
C THR A 128 -9.28 4.35 10.86
N ALA A 129 -8.56 3.52 11.62
CA ALA A 129 -7.39 2.81 11.13
C ALA A 129 -7.63 1.31 11.13
N ALA A 130 -7.13 0.63 10.11
CA ALA A 130 -7.24 -0.80 9.98
C ALA A 130 -6.07 -1.44 9.23
N VAL A 131 -5.95 -2.75 9.39
CA VAL A 131 -5.11 -3.59 8.52
C VAL A 131 -6.00 -4.45 7.65
N LEU A 132 -6.07 -4.11 6.37
CA LEU A 132 -6.84 -4.83 5.37
C LEU A 132 -6.01 -5.99 4.81
N THR A 133 -6.65 -7.15 4.68
CA THR A 133 -6.07 -8.34 4.04
C THR A 133 -6.80 -8.70 2.74
N SER A 134 -8.08 -8.37 2.65
CA SER A 134 -8.83 -8.23 1.40
C SER A 134 -8.81 -6.78 0.97
N VAL A 135 -8.06 -6.49 -0.07
CA VAL A 135 -7.87 -5.12 -0.54
C VAL A 135 -8.92 -4.81 -1.60
N PRO A 136 -9.72 -3.73 -1.44
CA PRO A 136 -10.56 -3.26 -2.51
C PRO A 136 -9.71 -2.81 -3.70
N LYS A 137 -10.25 -2.92 -4.89
CA LYS A 137 -9.53 -2.58 -6.12
C LYS A 137 -9.17 -1.10 -6.19
N ASP A 138 -10.14 -0.25 -5.83
CA ASP A 138 -9.94 1.17 -5.57
C ASP A 138 -9.93 1.41 -4.06
N ILE A 139 -8.80 1.92 -3.56
CA ILE A 139 -8.62 2.31 -2.16
C ILE A 139 -8.58 3.82 -1.99
N SER A 140 -8.52 4.57 -3.09
CA SER A 140 -8.36 6.02 -3.07
C SER A 140 -9.63 6.73 -2.57
N SER A 141 -10.79 6.10 -2.77
CA SER A 141 -12.11 6.57 -2.37
C SER A 141 -12.64 5.93 -1.07
N ILE A 142 -11.86 5.09 -0.38
CA ILE A 142 -12.33 4.28 0.76
C ILE A 142 -12.88 5.13 1.94
N THR A 143 -14.09 4.84 2.39
CA THR A 143 -14.70 5.53 3.55
C THR A 143 -14.44 4.80 4.87
N THR A 144 -14.72 5.43 6.00
CA THR A 144 -14.66 4.75 7.32
C THR A 144 -15.60 3.55 7.43
N THR A 145 -16.75 3.61 6.74
CA THR A 145 -17.72 2.52 6.67
C THR A 145 -17.16 1.35 5.85
N ASP A 146 -16.54 1.64 4.71
CA ASP A 146 -15.91 0.63 3.87
C ASP A 146 -14.76 -0.07 4.59
N VAL A 147 -13.92 0.68 5.32
CA VAL A 147 -12.84 0.12 6.14
C VAL A 147 -13.39 -0.90 7.13
N SER A 148 -14.52 -0.59 7.77
CA SER A 148 -15.17 -1.52 8.69
C SER A 148 -15.65 -2.76 7.95
N ASN A 149 -16.38 -2.60 6.84
CA ASN A 149 -16.93 -3.72 6.07
C ASN A 149 -15.88 -4.64 5.45
N PHE A 150 -14.73 -4.10 5.02
CA PHE A 150 -13.65 -4.89 4.42
C PHE A 150 -12.79 -5.62 5.47
N CYS A 151 -12.96 -5.33 6.76
CA CYS A 151 -12.24 -6.03 7.81
C CYS A 151 -12.96 -7.32 8.20
N SER A 152 -12.32 -8.46 7.92
CA SER A 152 -12.83 -9.78 8.35
C SER A 152 -12.98 -9.92 9.87
N ASN A 153 -12.17 -9.19 10.66
CA ASN A 153 -12.22 -9.20 12.11
C ASN A 153 -12.09 -7.79 12.69
N HIS A 154 -13.22 -7.15 13.01
CA HIS A 154 -13.24 -5.79 13.57
C HIS A 154 -12.47 -5.69 14.89
N GLU A 155 -12.60 -6.69 15.78
CA GLU A 155 -11.98 -6.67 17.10
C GLU A 155 -10.46 -6.75 17.05
N ARG A 156 -9.88 -7.40 16.03
CA ARG A 156 -8.43 -7.50 15.87
C ARG A 156 -7.90 -6.36 15.00
N ASP A 157 -8.57 -6.09 13.88
CA ASP A 157 -7.97 -5.39 12.74
C ASP A 157 -8.43 -3.95 12.57
N VAL A 158 -9.42 -3.46 13.35
CA VAL A 158 -9.97 -2.09 13.24
C VAL A 158 -9.86 -1.32 14.54
N ALA A 159 -9.49 -0.03 14.45
CA ALA A 159 -9.67 0.98 15.47
C ALA A 159 -10.45 2.15 14.86
N SER A 160 -11.73 2.30 15.22
CA SER A 160 -12.67 3.23 14.56
C SER A 160 -13.16 4.33 15.48
N GLY A 161 -13.53 5.47 14.90
CA GLY A 161 -14.19 6.57 15.62
C GLY A 161 -13.29 7.29 16.61
N ILE A 162 -11.97 7.24 16.41
CA ILE A 162 -11.02 7.92 17.28
C ILE A 162 -11.06 9.42 16.96
N VAL A 163 -11.34 10.25 17.97
CA VAL A 163 -11.39 11.71 17.80
C VAL A 163 -9.97 12.22 17.57
N SER A 164 -9.73 12.88 16.43
CA SER A 164 -8.38 13.29 16.01
C SER A 164 -7.68 14.23 16.98
N ARG A 165 -8.45 14.98 17.75
CA ARG A 165 -7.96 15.89 18.79
C ARG A 165 -7.44 15.16 20.02
N GLU A 166 -8.02 14.00 20.34
CA GLU A 166 -7.79 13.32 21.62
C GLU A 166 -6.69 12.27 21.55
N ASP A 167 -6.62 11.53 20.44
CA ASP A 167 -5.65 10.43 20.28
C ASP A 167 -5.28 10.24 18.80
N SER A 168 -4.30 9.37 18.59
CA SER A 168 -3.76 8.98 17.29
C SER A 168 -3.87 7.48 17.09
N THR A 169 -3.87 7.07 15.83
CA THR A 169 -4.03 5.68 15.46
C THR A 169 -2.69 5.06 15.07
N MET A 170 -2.56 3.77 15.37
CA MET A 170 -1.39 2.98 15.02
C MET A 170 -1.83 1.60 14.56
N THR A 171 -1.24 1.16 13.45
CA THR A 171 -1.41 -0.19 12.93
C THR A 171 -0.07 -0.88 12.84
N VAL A 172 -0.03 -2.16 13.17
CA VAL A 172 1.16 -3.02 13.09
C VAL A 172 0.70 -4.39 12.64
N SER A 173 1.40 -4.98 11.67
CA SER A 173 1.10 -6.33 11.22
C SER A 173 2.36 -7.03 10.75
N MET A 174 2.51 -8.27 11.17
CA MET A 174 3.47 -9.21 10.60
C MET A 174 2.85 -9.93 9.40
N THR A 175 3.67 -10.25 8.40
CA THR A 175 3.23 -10.99 7.20
C THR A 175 3.14 -12.49 7.48
N GLU A 176 2.21 -13.19 6.84
CA GLU A 176 2.05 -14.64 7.04
C GLU A 176 3.21 -15.48 6.50
N HIS A 177 3.98 -14.92 5.55
CA HIS A 177 5.18 -15.53 4.99
C HIS A 177 6.46 -15.11 5.72
N LEU A 178 6.39 -14.25 6.74
CA LEU A 178 7.54 -13.84 7.55
C LEU A 178 8.74 -13.35 6.70
N GLY A 179 8.47 -12.61 5.62
CA GLY A 179 9.51 -12.11 4.71
C GLY A 179 10.04 -13.11 3.68
N ARG A 180 9.64 -14.39 3.72
CA ARG A 180 10.09 -15.42 2.77
C ARG A 180 9.79 -15.11 1.29
N LYS A 181 8.70 -14.40 1.02
CA LYS A 181 8.34 -13.95 -0.34
C LYS A 181 9.14 -12.70 -0.72
N MET A 182 10.43 -12.88 -0.92
CA MET A 182 11.32 -11.80 -1.36
C MET A 182 11.10 -11.50 -2.85
N CYS A 183 11.13 -10.22 -3.22
CA CYS A 183 11.29 -9.79 -4.59
C CYS A 183 12.77 -9.57 -4.92
N LEU A 184 13.10 -9.60 -6.20
CA LEU A 184 14.38 -9.09 -6.68
C LEU A 184 14.30 -7.57 -6.69
N SER A 185 15.30 -6.89 -6.14
CA SER A 185 15.31 -5.41 -6.04
C SER A 185 16.42 -4.78 -6.89
N ARG A 186 16.91 -5.51 -7.90
CA ARG A 186 17.86 -4.94 -8.86
C ARG A 186 17.13 -4.17 -9.94
N THR A 187 17.75 -3.07 -10.38
CA THR A 187 17.34 -2.36 -11.59
C THR A 187 17.24 -3.34 -12.77
N ASP A 188 16.23 -3.16 -13.62
CA ASP A 188 15.96 -3.97 -14.81
C ASP A 188 15.63 -5.45 -14.54
N THR A 189 15.28 -5.80 -13.30
CA THR A 189 14.76 -7.13 -12.97
C THR A 189 13.29 -7.05 -12.59
N ILE A 190 12.51 -8.01 -13.07
CA ILE A 190 11.09 -8.13 -12.78
C ILE A 190 10.88 -9.51 -12.15
N GLY A 191 10.35 -9.55 -10.93
CA GLY A 191 10.10 -10.79 -10.19
C GLY A 191 8.60 -11.13 -10.14
N ASN A 192 8.26 -12.43 -10.22
CA ASN A 192 6.91 -12.98 -10.02
C ASN A 192 5.74 -12.04 -10.38
N VAL A 193 5.57 -11.75 -11.68
CA VAL A 193 4.48 -10.87 -12.13
C VAL A 193 3.23 -11.65 -12.48
N VAL A 194 2.10 -11.14 -12.05
CA VAL A 194 0.80 -11.50 -12.61
C VAL A 194 0.35 -10.39 -13.54
N THR A 195 -0.02 -10.78 -14.76
CA THR A 195 -0.63 -9.87 -15.73
C THR A 195 -2.14 -9.99 -15.63
N ARG A 196 -2.84 -8.88 -15.37
CA ARG A 196 -4.30 -8.83 -15.50
C ARG A 196 -4.62 -8.10 -16.79
N THR A 197 -5.36 -8.74 -17.68
CA THR A 197 -5.65 -8.18 -19.00
C THR A 197 -7.15 -8.01 -19.18
N TRP A 198 -7.55 -6.78 -19.48
CA TRP A 198 -8.83 -6.47 -20.07
C TRP A 198 -8.67 -6.35 -21.59
N ASP A 199 -9.61 -6.96 -22.30
CA ASP A 199 -9.65 -6.98 -23.75
C ASP A 199 -11.10 -6.73 -24.20
N ASP A 200 -11.26 -5.70 -25.02
CA ASP A 200 -12.55 -5.25 -25.54
C ASP A 200 -13.09 -6.17 -26.65
N SER A 201 -12.22 -6.96 -27.29
CA SER A 201 -12.61 -7.91 -28.35
C SER A 201 -13.36 -9.13 -27.82
N VAL A 202 -13.36 -9.34 -26.50
CA VAL A 202 -14.00 -10.49 -25.88
C VAL A 202 -15.51 -10.28 -25.78
N SER A 203 -16.28 -11.10 -26.50
CA SER A 203 -17.75 -11.13 -26.45
C SER A 203 -18.39 -9.79 -26.83
N THR A 204 -19.40 -9.33 -26.10
CA THR A 204 -20.14 -8.09 -26.37
C THR A 204 -19.58 -6.87 -25.63
N ARG A 205 -18.35 -6.93 -25.10
CA ARG A 205 -17.77 -5.87 -24.26
C ARG A 205 -17.71 -4.53 -24.98
N ARG A 206 -17.29 -4.53 -26.25
CA ARG A 206 -17.26 -3.36 -27.13
C ARG A 206 -18.58 -2.59 -27.18
N THR A 207 -19.72 -3.28 -27.14
CA THR A 207 -21.04 -2.65 -27.26
C THR A 207 -21.76 -2.47 -25.92
N THR A 208 -21.12 -2.80 -24.80
CA THR A 208 -21.75 -2.76 -23.47
C THR A 208 -21.15 -1.63 -22.63
N SER A 209 -22.00 -0.72 -22.15
CA SER A 209 -21.59 0.33 -21.21
C SER A 209 -20.94 -0.29 -19.95
N GLY A 210 -19.87 0.33 -19.45
CA GLY A 210 -19.08 -0.20 -18.33
C GLY A 210 -18.07 -1.30 -18.73
N LYS A 211 -18.08 -1.77 -19.98
CA LYS A 211 -17.20 -2.87 -20.43
C LYS A 211 -16.25 -2.51 -21.57
N THR A 212 -16.50 -1.38 -22.24
CA THR A 212 -15.62 -0.80 -23.26
C THR A 212 -14.96 0.47 -22.72
N GLY A 213 -13.63 0.55 -22.84
CA GLY A 213 -12.89 1.79 -22.61
C GLY A 213 -12.82 2.68 -23.86
N GLY A 214 -13.22 2.14 -25.03
CA GLY A 214 -13.15 2.80 -26.33
C GLY A 214 -14.48 3.38 -26.80
N PHE A 215 -14.70 3.34 -28.12
CA PHE A 215 -15.95 3.77 -28.76
C PHE A 215 -16.94 2.59 -28.89
N ALA A 216 -18.17 2.78 -28.42
CA ALA A 216 -19.18 1.72 -28.42
C ALA A 216 -19.84 1.45 -29.79
N VAL A 217 -19.77 2.41 -30.71
CA VAL A 217 -20.36 2.39 -32.05
C VAL A 217 -19.47 3.16 -33.03
N ASP A 218 -19.74 3.03 -34.34
CA ASP A 218 -19.10 3.82 -35.37
C ASP A 218 -19.17 5.31 -35.02
N THR A 219 -18.03 5.85 -34.61
CA THR A 219 -17.93 7.21 -34.09
C THR A 219 -17.22 8.05 -35.12
N THR A 220 -17.87 9.13 -35.51
CA THR A 220 -17.24 10.17 -36.31
C THR A 220 -16.31 10.98 -35.42
N VAL A 221 -15.03 10.94 -35.72
CA VAL A 221 -13.98 11.70 -35.05
C VAL A 221 -13.51 12.78 -36.01
N THR A 222 -13.57 14.03 -35.58
CA THR A 222 -12.94 15.13 -36.31
C THR A 222 -11.52 15.28 -35.77
N PRO A 223 -10.47 15.01 -36.56
CA PRO A 223 -9.09 15.20 -36.13
C PRO A 223 -8.86 16.67 -35.74
N VAL A 224 -7.97 16.90 -34.78
CA VAL A 224 -7.56 18.25 -34.41
C VAL A 224 -6.55 18.75 -35.45
N SER A 225 -6.92 19.79 -36.20
CA SER A 225 -6.04 20.50 -37.13
C SER A 225 -5.14 21.49 -36.39
N ASP A 226 -4.37 21.06 -35.40
CA ASP A 226 -3.40 21.94 -34.76
C ASP A 226 -2.03 21.80 -35.45
N SER A 227 -1.54 22.90 -36.00
CA SER A 227 -0.33 22.99 -36.84
C SER A 227 0.98 22.97 -36.06
N SER A 228 0.96 22.73 -34.75
CA SER A 228 2.18 22.55 -33.93
C SER A 228 2.03 21.39 -32.94
N ASP A 229 2.90 20.39 -33.08
CA ASP A 229 3.21 19.42 -32.02
C ASP A 229 3.54 20.17 -30.71
N ASP A 230 3.14 19.63 -29.55
CA ASP A 230 3.59 20.00 -28.19
C ASP A 230 2.99 21.20 -27.43
N THR A 231 2.13 22.05 -27.98
CA THR A 231 1.67 23.27 -27.26
C THR A 231 0.29 23.21 -26.59
N VAL A 232 -0.58 22.25 -26.93
CA VAL A 232 -1.89 22.11 -26.25
C VAL A 232 -1.67 21.51 -24.87
N SER A 233 -1.95 22.28 -23.83
CA SER A 233 -1.80 21.82 -22.45
C SER A 233 -2.71 20.63 -22.17
N PHE A 234 -2.21 19.67 -21.39
CA PHE A 234 -2.96 18.48 -20.96
C PHE A 234 -4.29 18.84 -20.27
N ALA A 235 -4.29 19.89 -19.46
CA ALA A 235 -5.51 20.39 -18.82
C ALA A 235 -6.58 20.77 -19.86
N THR A 236 -6.16 21.32 -21.00
CA THR A 236 -7.03 21.60 -22.14
C THR A 236 -7.53 20.32 -22.83
N LEU A 237 -6.67 19.30 -22.97
CA LEU A 237 -7.08 18.01 -23.55
C LEU A 237 -8.09 17.26 -22.66
N LEU A 238 -7.88 17.20 -21.34
CA LEU A 238 -8.87 16.63 -20.41
C LEU A 238 -10.16 17.44 -20.39
N ALA A 239 -10.08 18.77 -20.32
CA ALA A 239 -11.27 19.63 -20.30
C ALA A 239 -12.09 19.49 -21.60
N SER A 240 -11.42 19.27 -22.74
CA SER A 240 -12.08 19.08 -24.04
C SER A 240 -12.87 17.76 -24.17
N HIS A 241 -12.62 16.80 -23.28
CA HIS A 241 -13.44 15.59 -23.19
C HIS A 241 -14.85 15.90 -22.66
N ASN A 242 -14.95 16.79 -21.67
CA ASN A 242 -16.22 17.18 -21.05
C ASN A 242 -17.08 18.07 -21.98
N SER A 243 -16.49 18.64 -23.04
CA SER A 243 -17.19 19.51 -23.99
C SER A 243 -17.70 18.81 -25.25
N GLY A 244 -17.65 17.47 -25.34
CA GLY A 244 -18.26 16.69 -26.42
C GLY A 244 -17.46 16.64 -27.74
N THR A 245 -16.26 17.21 -27.79
CA THR A 245 -15.31 17.01 -28.90
C THR A 245 -14.56 15.69 -28.67
N ASN A 246 -14.90 14.64 -29.43
CA ASN A 246 -14.37 13.26 -29.33
C ASN A 246 -12.85 13.14 -29.65
N LYS A 247 -11.99 13.77 -28.85
CA LYS A 247 -10.52 13.66 -28.96
C LYS A 247 -9.95 12.46 -28.19
N MET A 248 -10.71 11.91 -27.26
CA MET A 248 -10.31 10.78 -26.42
C MET A 248 -10.80 9.48 -27.06
N ILE A 249 -9.86 8.62 -27.42
CA ILE A 249 -10.10 7.36 -28.11
C ILE A 249 -10.17 6.16 -27.16
N PHE A 250 -9.56 6.28 -25.98
CA PHE A 250 -9.60 5.28 -24.93
C PHE A 250 -9.56 5.93 -23.55
N ASP A 251 -10.33 5.38 -22.62
CA ASP A 251 -10.38 5.80 -21.23
C ASP A 251 -10.76 4.64 -20.30
N SER A 252 -9.85 4.26 -19.40
CA SER A 252 -10.12 3.19 -18.46
C SER A 252 -11.20 3.54 -17.43
N SER A 253 -11.49 4.83 -17.15
CA SER A 253 -12.55 5.19 -16.19
C SER A 253 -13.97 4.91 -16.70
N ARG A 254 -14.11 4.50 -17.96
CA ARG A 254 -15.38 4.00 -18.51
C ARG A 254 -15.63 2.53 -18.21
N LEU A 255 -14.61 1.83 -17.72
CA LEU A 255 -14.72 0.44 -17.28
C LEU A 255 -15.27 0.41 -15.86
N ASP A 256 -16.13 -0.57 -15.59
CA ASP A 256 -16.58 -0.85 -14.24
C ASP A 256 -15.47 -1.55 -13.41
N ASP A 257 -15.70 -1.63 -12.09
CA ASP A 257 -14.76 -2.24 -11.14
C ASP A 257 -14.50 -3.73 -11.38
N ILE A 258 -15.29 -4.42 -12.19
CA ILE A 258 -15.05 -5.83 -12.52
C ILE A 258 -14.14 -5.95 -13.74
N HIS A 259 -14.24 -5.01 -14.68
CA HIS A 259 -13.54 -5.06 -15.96
C HIS A 259 -12.25 -4.24 -16.01
N ASP A 260 -12.06 -3.25 -15.14
CA ASP A 260 -10.79 -2.51 -15.12
C ASP A 260 -9.62 -3.43 -14.68
N PRO A 261 -8.50 -3.55 -15.41
CA PRO A 261 -7.37 -4.36 -14.96
C PRO A 261 -6.53 -3.63 -13.89
N LEU A 262 -6.67 -2.31 -13.75
CA LEU A 262 -5.86 -1.49 -12.85
C LEU A 262 -6.29 -1.70 -11.38
N THR A 263 -5.33 -1.62 -10.47
CA THR A 263 -5.52 -1.73 -9.02
C THR A 263 -4.61 -0.76 -8.28
N LEU A 264 -4.80 -0.64 -6.96
CA LEU A 264 -3.89 0.13 -6.09
C LEU A 264 -2.40 -0.27 -6.15
N ALA A 265 -2.06 -1.46 -6.67
CA ALA A 265 -0.69 -1.96 -6.79
C ALA A 265 -0.20 -1.95 -8.24
N THR A 266 -0.96 -1.31 -9.14
CA THR A 266 -0.57 -1.19 -10.55
C THR A 266 0.41 -0.04 -10.72
N TYR A 267 1.69 -0.38 -10.78
CA TYR A 267 2.75 0.57 -11.11
C TYR A 267 3.24 0.43 -12.55
N ASN A 268 2.88 -0.68 -13.21
CA ASN A 268 3.20 -0.94 -14.59
C ASN A 268 1.92 -1.31 -15.35
N ALA A 269 1.66 -0.63 -16.47
CA ALA A 269 0.51 -0.88 -17.31
C ALA A 269 0.92 -0.92 -18.79
N ARG A 270 0.20 -1.66 -19.62
CA ARG A 270 0.41 -1.75 -21.06
C ARG A 270 -0.91 -1.53 -21.77
N LEU A 271 -0.95 -0.58 -22.69
CA LEU A 271 -2.10 -0.35 -23.55
C LEU A 271 -1.73 -0.73 -24.98
N LYS A 272 -2.55 -1.59 -25.57
CA LYS A 272 -2.55 -1.88 -27.00
C LYS A 272 -3.84 -1.38 -27.62
N GLY A 273 -3.71 -0.74 -28.77
CA GLY A 273 -4.86 -0.29 -29.55
C GLY A 273 -4.71 -0.71 -31.00
N TYR A 274 -5.81 -1.14 -31.57
CA TYR A 274 -6.02 -1.31 -33.00
C TYR A 274 -7.25 -0.49 -33.38
N ILE A 275 -7.13 0.37 -34.38
CA ILE A 275 -8.21 1.24 -34.83
C ILE A 275 -8.29 1.12 -36.35
N ARG A 276 -9.45 0.70 -36.86
CA ARG A 276 -9.76 0.72 -38.28
C ARG A 276 -10.55 1.94 -38.63
N ILE A 277 -10.07 2.67 -39.62
CA ILE A 277 -10.59 3.95 -40.05
C ILE A 277 -11.00 3.89 -41.51
N ASN A 278 -12.14 4.52 -41.82
CA ASN A 278 -12.55 4.81 -43.18
C ASN A 278 -12.34 6.30 -43.46
N ALA A 279 -11.45 6.61 -44.41
CA ALA A 279 -11.24 7.96 -44.89
C ALA A 279 -12.50 8.46 -45.62
N GLY A 280 -12.85 9.72 -45.41
CA GLY A 280 -13.97 10.35 -46.10
C GLY A 280 -13.82 10.33 -47.62
N THR A 281 -14.89 10.71 -48.32
CA THR A 281 -14.90 10.78 -49.80
C THR A 281 -14.14 11.99 -50.37
N GLY A 282 -13.58 12.87 -49.52
CA GLY A 282 -12.84 14.06 -49.93
C GLY A 282 -11.51 13.76 -50.60
N SER A 283 -11.19 14.55 -51.62
CA SER A 283 -10.00 14.39 -52.48
C SER A 283 -8.82 15.21 -51.95
N ALA A 284 -8.16 14.81 -50.85
CA ALA A 284 -6.88 15.38 -50.41
C ALA A 284 -6.18 14.62 -49.24
N TYR A 285 -6.11 13.30 -49.28
CA TYR A 285 -5.23 12.56 -48.37
C TYR A 285 -3.99 12.13 -49.17
N ASP A 286 -2.92 12.93 -49.12
CA ASP A 286 -1.59 12.47 -49.50
C ASP A 286 -0.81 12.43 -48.18
N ASP A 287 -0.51 11.21 -47.70
CA ASP A 287 0.14 10.89 -46.42
C ASP A 287 -0.66 11.22 -45.14
N TYR A 288 -1.43 10.24 -44.65
CA TYR A 288 -2.14 10.34 -43.39
C TYR A 288 -1.23 10.03 -42.20
N MET A 289 -0.99 11.03 -41.36
CA MET A 289 -0.25 10.85 -40.11
C MET A 289 -1.19 10.93 -38.92
N ALA A 290 -1.30 9.83 -38.17
CA ALA A 290 -1.94 9.80 -36.87
C ALA A 290 -0.87 9.91 -35.77
N SER A 291 -1.06 10.86 -34.87
CA SER A 291 -0.31 10.90 -33.62
C SER A 291 -1.26 10.64 -32.47
N PHE A 292 -0.86 9.75 -31.59
CA PHE A 292 -1.56 9.40 -30.37
C PHE A 292 -0.73 9.84 -29.17
N ARG A 293 -1.42 10.36 -28.16
CA ARG A 293 -0.83 10.70 -26.88
C ARG A 293 -1.49 9.86 -25.81
N ILE A 294 -0.72 8.99 -25.18
CA ILE A 294 -1.23 8.00 -24.24
C ILE A 294 -0.60 8.24 -22.88
N MET A 295 -1.41 8.21 -21.83
CA MET A 295 -1.00 8.64 -20.49
C MET A 295 -1.52 7.69 -19.43
N GLY A 296 -0.67 7.41 -18.45
CA GLY A 296 -1.04 6.85 -17.16
C GLY A 296 -1.23 7.98 -16.15
N LEU A 297 -2.39 8.01 -15.50
CA LEU A 297 -2.79 9.02 -14.53
C LEU A 297 -2.90 8.41 -13.13
N SER A 298 -2.61 9.23 -12.12
CA SER A 298 -2.88 8.91 -10.71
C SER A 298 -4.37 9.04 -10.40
N ALA A 299 -4.79 8.67 -9.18
CA ALA A 299 -6.16 8.84 -8.72
C ALA A 299 -6.64 10.31 -8.74
N ALA A 300 -5.73 11.28 -8.62
CA ALA A 300 -6.03 12.71 -8.74
C ALA A 300 -5.98 13.23 -10.19
N ASN A 301 -5.94 12.36 -11.19
CA ASN A 301 -5.74 12.69 -12.61
C ASN A 301 -4.41 13.42 -12.93
N GLU A 302 -3.40 13.31 -12.06
CA GLU A 302 -2.06 13.81 -12.37
C GLU A 302 -1.35 12.84 -13.32
N ILE A 303 -0.57 13.37 -14.27
CA ILE A 303 0.22 12.54 -15.19
C ILE A 303 1.34 11.87 -14.41
N VAL A 304 1.35 10.54 -14.45
CA VAL A 304 2.39 9.72 -13.85
C VAL A 304 3.39 9.24 -14.90
N SER A 305 2.89 8.90 -16.09
CA SER A 305 3.70 8.46 -17.23
C SER A 305 3.01 8.86 -18.52
N GLU A 306 3.78 9.24 -19.53
CA GLU A 306 3.29 9.64 -20.84
C GLU A 306 4.10 8.94 -21.94
N SER A 307 3.40 8.56 -23.00
CA SER A 307 3.99 8.03 -24.22
C SER A 307 3.30 8.65 -25.43
N GLY A 308 4.09 9.27 -26.31
CA GLY A 308 3.65 9.66 -27.64
C GLY A 308 3.89 8.52 -28.62
N VAL A 309 2.85 8.10 -29.35
CA VAL A 309 2.95 7.11 -30.42
C VAL A 309 2.58 7.77 -31.73
N ARG A 310 3.46 7.70 -32.72
CA ARG A 310 3.22 8.27 -34.05
C ARG A 310 3.17 7.13 -35.06
N ASP A 311 2.06 7.06 -35.79
CA ASP A 311 1.84 6.10 -36.87
C ASP A 311 1.60 6.87 -38.17
N ILE A 312 2.27 6.48 -39.24
CA ILE A 312 2.23 7.17 -40.53
C ILE A 312 1.80 6.15 -41.57
N THR A 313 0.67 6.41 -42.23
CA THR A 313 0.16 5.58 -43.31
C THR A 313 -0.23 6.45 -44.50
N THR A 314 0.17 6.07 -45.71
CA THR A 314 -0.34 6.75 -46.91
C THR A 314 -1.76 6.25 -47.19
N VAL A 315 -2.72 7.17 -47.28
CA VAL A 315 -4.15 6.88 -47.40
C VAL A 315 -4.69 7.67 -48.57
N LYS A 316 -5.48 7.08 -49.47
CA LYS A 316 -6.19 7.83 -50.53
C LYS A 316 -7.64 8.11 -50.12
N ALA A 317 -8.32 8.98 -50.87
CA ALA A 317 -9.75 9.23 -50.68
C ALA A 317 -10.56 7.93 -50.70
N SER A 318 -11.48 7.77 -49.74
CA SER A 318 -12.31 6.56 -49.54
C SER A 318 -11.55 5.27 -49.19
N ASP A 319 -10.25 5.34 -48.88
CA ASP A 319 -9.51 4.16 -48.42
C ASP A 319 -9.88 3.80 -46.97
N THR A 320 -9.76 2.52 -46.66
CA THR A 320 -9.79 2.03 -45.28
C THR A 320 -8.36 1.70 -44.86
N PHE A 321 -7.96 2.15 -43.68
CA PHE A 321 -6.63 1.92 -43.15
C PHE A 321 -6.69 1.59 -41.67
N ASP A 322 -5.66 0.90 -41.21
CA ASP A 322 -5.54 0.40 -39.84
C ASP A 322 -4.42 1.16 -39.13
N LEU A 323 -4.67 1.54 -37.89
CA LEU A 323 -3.69 2.17 -37.00
C LEU A 323 -3.46 1.24 -35.81
N THR A 324 -2.20 1.11 -35.41
CA THR A 324 -1.85 0.31 -34.23
C THR A 324 -0.91 1.03 -33.32
N PHE A 325 -1.09 0.83 -32.02
CA PHE A 325 -0.13 1.28 -31.02
C PHE A 325 0.00 0.26 -29.90
N ASP A 326 1.20 0.17 -29.35
CA ASP A 326 1.53 -0.68 -28.21
C ASP A 326 2.50 0.10 -27.34
N THR A 327 2.08 0.43 -26.12
CA THR A 327 2.86 1.24 -25.21
C THR A 327 2.78 0.70 -23.78
N THR A 328 3.87 0.89 -23.05
CA THR A 328 4.03 0.48 -21.66
C THR A 328 4.33 1.70 -20.80
N PHE A 329 3.64 1.79 -19.66
CA PHE A 329 3.79 2.82 -18.65
C PHE A 329 4.40 2.20 -17.41
N SER A 330 5.31 2.94 -16.79
CA SER A 330 5.89 2.59 -15.50
C SER A 330 5.89 3.81 -14.59
N SER A 331 5.57 3.61 -13.32
CA SER A 331 5.63 4.61 -12.27
C SER A 331 6.46 4.09 -11.12
N SER A 332 7.40 4.87 -10.60
CA SER A 332 8.15 4.53 -9.38
C SER A 332 7.52 5.10 -8.10
N ALA A 333 6.62 6.09 -8.21
CA ALA A 333 6.16 6.88 -7.07
C ALA A 333 4.69 6.66 -6.73
N LYS A 334 3.80 6.73 -7.73
CA LYS A 334 2.33 6.69 -7.53
C LYS A 334 1.70 5.56 -8.36
N PRO A 335 0.75 4.79 -7.82
CA PRO A 335 0.01 3.83 -8.63
C PRO A 335 -0.71 4.51 -9.80
N ILE A 336 -0.80 3.80 -10.92
CA ILE A 336 -1.54 4.20 -12.10
C ILE A 336 -3.00 3.79 -11.88
N ALA A 337 -3.87 4.77 -11.68
CA ALA A 337 -5.30 4.56 -11.42
C ALA A 337 -6.15 4.67 -12.69
N ARG A 338 -5.67 5.39 -13.72
CA ARG A 338 -6.41 5.57 -14.97
C ARG A 338 -5.46 5.63 -16.16
N VAL A 339 -5.85 5.04 -17.28
CA VAL A 339 -5.10 5.14 -18.55
C VAL A 339 -5.99 5.77 -19.60
N VAL A 340 -5.49 6.80 -20.27
CA VAL A 340 -6.20 7.54 -21.32
C VAL A 340 -5.36 7.60 -22.59
N ALA A 341 -6.02 7.54 -23.74
CA ALA A 341 -5.40 7.77 -25.03
C ALA A 341 -6.15 8.85 -25.81
N PHE A 342 -5.40 9.80 -26.36
CA PHE A 342 -5.89 10.93 -27.14
C PHE A 342 -5.40 10.85 -28.57
N TRP A 343 -6.24 11.32 -29.49
CA TRP A 343 -5.84 11.70 -30.83
C TRP A 343 -5.19 13.09 -30.78
N SER A 344 -3.89 13.20 -31.09
CA SER A 344 -3.15 14.47 -30.93
C SER A 344 -2.91 15.22 -32.23
N ARG A 345 -2.73 14.56 -33.40
CA ARG A 345 -2.39 15.28 -34.64
C ARG A 345 -2.94 14.68 -35.93
N TYR A 346 -3.12 15.57 -36.90
CA TYR A 346 -3.28 15.38 -38.34
C TYR A 346 -2.15 16.11 -39.10
N VAL A 347 -1.56 15.50 -40.13
CA VAL A 347 -0.70 16.21 -41.11
C VAL A 347 -1.25 15.94 -42.50
N GLY A 348 -1.74 17.01 -43.14
CA GLY A 348 -2.26 17.07 -44.50
C GLY A 348 -2.84 18.48 -44.72
N PRO A 349 -3.01 18.96 -45.96
CA PRO A 349 -3.61 20.27 -46.23
C PRO A 349 -5.06 20.29 -45.72
N ASP A 350 -5.36 21.12 -44.71
CA ASP A 350 -6.69 21.46 -44.16
C ASP A 350 -7.84 20.47 -44.45
N VAL A 351 -7.67 19.20 -44.07
CA VAL A 351 -8.80 18.27 -44.08
C VAL A 351 -9.61 18.49 -42.82
N THR A 352 -10.67 19.27 -42.98
CA THR A 352 -11.73 19.48 -41.98
C THR A 352 -12.77 18.36 -41.99
N GLU A 353 -12.62 17.38 -42.89
CA GLU A 353 -13.58 16.29 -43.04
C GLU A 353 -13.50 15.30 -41.89
N ALA A 354 -14.69 14.88 -41.46
CA ALA A 354 -14.85 14.00 -40.33
C ALA A 354 -14.49 12.55 -40.74
N ILE A 355 -13.68 11.90 -39.91
CA ILE A 355 -13.20 10.55 -40.15
C ILE A 355 -14.11 9.57 -39.41
N ARG A 356 -14.45 8.45 -40.06
CA ARG A 356 -15.30 7.43 -39.43
C ARG A 356 -14.45 6.28 -38.89
N VAL A 357 -14.48 6.10 -37.58
CA VAL A 357 -13.92 4.91 -36.93
C VAL A 357 -14.89 3.74 -37.17
N GLN A 358 -14.43 2.68 -37.83
CA GLN A 358 -15.24 1.49 -38.14
C GLN A 358 -15.05 0.39 -37.08
N ASP A 359 -13.81 0.18 -36.64
CA ASP A 359 -13.49 -0.84 -35.65
C ASP A 359 -12.45 -0.32 -34.67
N THR A 360 -12.58 -0.74 -33.41
CA THR A 360 -11.58 -0.50 -32.38
C THR A 360 -11.45 -1.72 -31.51
N VAL A 361 -10.21 -2.14 -31.28
CA VAL A 361 -9.87 -3.16 -30.31
C VAL A 361 -8.82 -2.56 -29.39
N PHE A 362 -9.16 -2.51 -28.10
CA PHE A 362 -8.23 -2.09 -27.06
C PHE A 362 -7.97 -3.23 -26.10
N THR A 363 -6.72 -3.35 -25.69
CA THR A 363 -6.29 -4.28 -24.66
C THR A 363 -5.48 -3.50 -23.63
N LEU A 364 -5.98 -3.42 -22.40
CA LEU A 364 -5.28 -2.83 -21.28
C LEU A 364 -4.81 -3.96 -20.37
N SER A 365 -3.52 -3.97 -20.04
CA SER A 365 -2.96 -4.94 -19.10
C SER A 365 -2.27 -4.24 -17.95
N SER A 366 -2.53 -4.66 -16.72
CA SER A 366 -1.75 -4.29 -15.55
C SER A 366 -0.75 -5.40 -15.22
N LEU A 367 0.42 -5.00 -14.75
CA LEU A 367 1.49 -5.89 -14.34
C LEU A 367 1.71 -5.68 -12.84
N GLU A 368 1.39 -6.70 -12.05
CA GLU A 368 1.49 -6.66 -10.58
C GLU A 368 2.45 -7.72 -10.06
N GLU A 369 3.49 -7.29 -9.35
CA GLU A 369 4.44 -8.20 -8.70
C GLU A 369 3.96 -8.73 -7.33
N THR A 370 2.83 -8.24 -6.82
CA THR A 370 2.36 -8.56 -5.46
C THR A 370 1.23 -9.59 -5.41
N ALA A 371 0.73 -10.01 -6.57
CA ALA A 371 -0.40 -10.92 -6.67
C ALA A 371 -0.05 -12.36 -6.25
N ASP A 372 1.23 -12.70 -6.13
CA ASP A 372 1.70 -13.98 -5.57
C ASP A 372 1.63 -14.02 -4.03
N ILE A 373 1.40 -12.90 -3.35
CA ILE A 373 1.28 -12.81 -1.89
C ILE A 373 -0.19 -12.78 -1.47
N PRO A 374 -0.76 -13.91 -1.00
CA PRO A 374 -2.13 -13.93 -0.53
C PRO A 374 -2.25 -13.15 0.79
N ALA A 375 -3.38 -12.47 0.98
CA ALA A 375 -3.75 -11.80 2.22
C ALA A 375 -2.65 -10.88 2.80
N ARG A 376 -1.86 -10.23 1.93
CA ARG A 376 -0.83 -9.29 2.37
C ARG A 376 -1.45 -8.14 3.17
N PRO A 377 -0.82 -7.72 4.28
CA PRO A 377 -1.38 -6.67 5.12
C PRO A 377 -1.19 -5.29 4.45
N ILE A 378 -2.29 -4.55 4.33
CA ILE A 378 -2.28 -3.15 3.90
C ILE A 378 -2.78 -2.29 5.04
N HIS A 379 -1.97 -1.31 5.43
CA HIS A 379 -2.30 -0.38 6.50
C HIS A 379 -3.10 0.78 5.92
N VAL A 380 -4.28 1.03 6.47
CA VAL A 380 -5.15 2.11 6.03
C VAL A 380 -5.55 2.94 7.24
N CYS A 381 -5.52 4.27 7.09
CA CYS A 381 -6.11 5.20 8.04
C CYS A 381 -6.94 6.23 7.28
N VAL A 382 -8.24 6.27 7.56
CA VAL A 382 -9.17 7.22 6.98
C VAL A 382 -9.47 8.32 7.98
N PHE A 383 -9.32 9.56 7.54
CA PHE A 383 -9.72 10.77 8.24
C PHE A 383 -10.99 11.33 7.60
N GLU A 384 -11.98 11.64 8.41
CA GLU A 384 -13.22 12.31 7.98
C GLU A 384 -13.46 13.56 8.82
N GLY A 385 -14.00 14.61 8.20
CA GLY A 385 -14.29 15.89 8.88
C GLY A 385 -13.03 16.68 9.24
N LEU A 386 -12.01 16.61 8.40
CA LEU A 386 -10.77 17.36 8.58
C LEU A 386 -11.02 18.87 8.49
N ASN A 387 -10.28 19.62 9.31
CA ASN A 387 -10.23 21.07 9.19
C ASN A 387 -9.48 21.47 7.91
N ASN A 388 -9.78 22.68 7.39
CA ASN A 388 -9.10 23.19 6.22
C ASN A 388 -7.58 23.25 6.46
N GLN A 389 -6.79 22.81 5.47
CA GLN A 389 -5.33 22.75 5.53
C GLN A 389 -4.79 21.96 6.74
N ALA A 390 -5.45 20.86 7.09
CA ALA A 390 -4.98 20.01 8.17
C ALA A 390 -3.56 19.51 7.92
N THR A 391 -2.77 19.34 8.99
CA THR A 391 -1.43 18.75 8.90
C THR A 391 -1.47 17.34 9.49
N LEU A 392 -1.23 16.33 8.64
CA LEU A 392 -1.13 14.94 9.06
C LEU A 392 0.33 14.58 9.26
N ASN A 393 0.70 14.18 10.47
CA ASN A 393 1.98 13.56 10.73
C ASN A 393 1.88 12.05 10.54
N ILE A 394 2.70 11.54 9.64
CA ILE A 394 2.75 10.14 9.27
C ILE A 394 4.11 9.61 9.70
N ASN A 395 4.10 8.51 10.46
CA ASN A 395 5.29 7.73 10.77
C ASN A 395 5.04 6.29 10.35
N SER A 396 6.00 5.69 9.68
CA SER A 396 5.87 4.36 9.11
C SER A 396 7.15 3.56 9.30
N THR A 397 7.01 2.26 9.43
CA THR A 397 8.12 1.34 9.65
C THR A 397 7.88 0.04 8.90
N ALA A 398 8.96 -0.59 8.44
CA ALA A 398 8.94 -1.92 7.89
C ALA A 398 10.18 -2.69 8.38
N VAL A 399 9.95 -3.90 8.88
CA VAL A 399 10.99 -4.88 9.14
C VAL A 399 11.11 -5.77 7.91
N LEU A 400 12.26 -5.71 7.27
CA LEU A 400 12.57 -6.36 6.02
C LEU A 400 13.47 -7.55 6.27
N THR A 401 13.26 -8.63 5.53
CA THR A 401 14.23 -9.70 5.32
C THR A 401 14.93 -9.43 4.00
N GLY A 402 16.24 -9.32 3.97
CA GLY A 402 16.93 -8.99 2.72
C GLY A 402 18.34 -9.54 2.64
N VAL A 403 18.82 -9.62 1.41
CA VAL A 403 20.22 -9.85 1.08
C VAL A 403 20.79 -8.51 0.60
N PRO A 404 21.74 -7.90 1.32
CA PRO A 404 22.32 -6.63 0.89
C PRO A 404 23.05 -6.80 -0.45
N ASP A 405 22.95 -5.80 -1.32
CA ASP A 405 23.75 -5.83 -2.54
C ASP A 405 25.24 -5.63 -2.21
N SER A 406 26.09 -6.34 -2.95
CA SER A 406 27.56 -6.30 -2.84
C SER A 406 28.16 -4.89 -3.00
N THR A 407 27.42 -3.98 -3.64
CA THR A 407 27.80 -2.58 -3.83
C THR A 407 27.57 -1.71 -2.58
N ASN A 408 26.75 -2.17 -1.62
CA ASN A 408 26.34 -1.42 -0.42
C ASN A 408 27.00 -1.93 0.86
N VAL A 409 28.33 -1.73 0.94
CA VAL A 409 29.22 -2.22 2.02
C VAL A 409 28.79 -1.78 3.44
N PHE A 410 28.07 -0.66 3.58
CA PHE A 410 27.57 -0.18 4.88
C PHE A 410 26.51 -1.06 5.52
N ILE A 411 25.84 -1.92 4.74
CA ILE A 411 24.78 -2.82 5.20
C ILE A 411 25.32 -4.24 5.45
N SER A 412 26.48 -4.58 4.86
CA SER A 412 27.09 -5.91 4.91
C SER A 412 28.02 -6.15 6.10
N SER A 413 28.21 -5.18 7.00
CA SER A 413 29.11 -5.30 8.16
C SER A 413 28.48 -6.07 9.33
N ALA A 414 27.84 -7.20 9.05
CA ALA A 414 27.33 -8.08 10.09
C ALA A 414 28.50 -8.92 10.64
N THR A 415 28.81 -8.72 11.92
CA THR A 415 29.71 -9.57 12.71
C THR A 415 29.25 -11.02 12.58
N SER A 416 30.20 -11.94 12.36
CA SER A 416 29.98 -13.40 12.28
C SER A 416 28.90 -13.85 13.29
N ALA A 417 27.73 -14.23 12.77
CA ALA A 417 26.63 -14.70 13.61
C ALA A 417 27.11 -15.91 14.40
N ASN A 418 26.86 -15.91 15.71
CA ASN A 418 27.03 -17.13 16.50
C ASN A 418 26.11 -18.18 15.88
N THR A 419 26.70 -19.19 15.28
CA THR A 419 26.05 -20.41 14.80
C THR A 419 25.60 -21.28 15.98
N ASP A 420 24.82 -20.70 16.89
CA ASP A 420 24.06 -21.51 17.82
C ASP A 420 22.95 -22.18 17.00
N MET A 421 22.84 -23.51 17.08
CA MET A 421 21.81 -24.25 16.36
C MET A 421 20.43 -23.82 16.87
N VAL A 422 19.74 -22.98 16.09
CA VAL A 422 18.35 -22.56 16.33
C VAL A 422 17.41 -23.50 15.60
N ASP A 423 16.33 -23.95 16.27
CA ASP A 423 15.26 -24.71 15.62
C ASP A 423 14.30 -23.75 14.90
N GLY A 424 14.49 -23.61 13.58
CA GLY A 424 13.66 -22.74 12.74
C GLY A 424 12.16 -23.07 12.75
N ASN A 425 11.78 -24.34 12.92
CA ASN A 425 10.36 -24.73 12.97
C ASN A 425 9.69 -24.21 14.25
N ALA A 426 10.39 -24.30 15.38
CA ALA A 426 9.89 -23.78 16.65
C ALA A 426 9.74 -22.25 16.60
N VAL A 427 10.68 -21.55 15.96
CA VAL A 427 10.60 -20.10 15.72
C VAL A 427 9.39 -19.77 14.85
N GLU A 428 9.21 -20.45 13.71
CA GLU A 428 8.07 -20.20 12.82
C GLU A 428 6.73 -20.42 13.52
N MET A 429 6.58 -21.52 14.26
CA MET A 429 5.37 -21.82 15.02
C MET A 429 5.06 -20.75 16.06
N PHE A 430 6.09 -20.28 16.79
CA PHE A 430 5.95 -19.19 17.75
C PHE A 430 5.50 -17.89 17.08
N LEU A 431 6.16 -17.47 16.00
CA LEU A 431 5.83 -16.23 15.28
C LEU A 431 4.41 -16.28 14.67
N ARG A 432 3.99 -17.43 14.13
CA ARG A 432 2.60 -17.63 13.66
C ARG A 432 1.58 -17.52 14.79
N SER A 433 1.90 -18.02 15.98
CA SER A 433 1.05 -17.87 17.16
C SER A 433 0.94 -16.42 17.63
N VAL A 434 2.02 -15.64 17.51
CA VAL A 434 2.02 -14.19 17.76
C VAL A 434 1.11 -13.47 16.75
N ILE A 435 1.28 -13.75 15.46
CA ILE A 435 0.46 -13.18 14.36
C ILE A 435 -1.05 -13.37 14.60
N ARG A 436 -1.45 -14.55 15.07
CA ARG A 436 -2.86 -14.90 15.31
C ARG A 436 -3.44 -14.27 16.57
N GLY A 437 -2.59 -14.01 17.57
CA GLY A 437 -3.02 -13.54 18.89
C GLY A 437 -3.07 -12.02 19.03
N MET A 438 -2.22 -11.29 18.31
CA MET A 438 -2.11 -9.84 18.48
C MET A 438 -3.16 -9.06 17.69
N PRO A 439 -3.72 -7.98 18.27
CA PRO A 439 -4.44 -6.99 17.48
C PRO A 439 -3.49 -6.31 16.50
N ARG A 440 -4.06 -5.77 15.43
CA ARG A 440 -3.31 -5.10 14.36
C ARG A 440 -3.57 -3.61 14.26
N ALA A 441 -4.62 -3.12 14.91
CA ALA A 441 -4.99 -1.72 14.98
C ALA A 441 -5.25 -1.29 16.42
N PHE A 442 -4.71 -0.14 16.80
CA PHE A 442 -4.71 0.40 18.16
C PHE A 442 -4.82 1.92 18.13
N THR A 443 -5.17 2.51 19.28
CA THR A 443 -4.70 3.87 19.57
C THR A 443 -3.25 3.83 20.05
N VAL A 444 -2.52 4.93 19.93
CA VAL A 444 -1.11 4.98 20.33
C VAL A 444 -0.92 4.70 21.83
N ALA A 445 -1.82 5.20 22.68
CA ALA A 445 -1.82 4.88 24.11
C ALA A 445 -2.08 3.38 24.38
N GLY A 446 -3.01 2.78 23.62
CA GLY A 446 -3.30 1.35 23.69
C GLY A 446 -2.07 0.50 23.30
N HIS A 447 -1.38 0.86 22.22
CA HIS A 447 -0.18 0.15 21.77
C HIS A 447 0.92 0.11 22.85
N GLY A 448 1.20 1.22 23.51
CA GLY A 448 2.22 1.27 24.57
C GLY A 448 1.89 0.40 25.80
N SER A 449 0.62 0.03 25.99
CA SER A 449 0.18 -0.91 27.03
C SER A 449 0.34 -2.36 26.58
N VAL A 450 0.09 -2.64 25.29
CA VAL A 450 0.34 -3.95 24.68
C VAL A 450 1.82 -4.28 24.69
N GLU A 451 2.67 -3.36 24.25
CA GLU A 451 4.12 -3.54 24.19
C GLU A 451 4.68 -3.98 25.56
N ARG A 452 4.34 -3.24 26.63
CA ARG A 452 4.74 -3.59 28.00
C ARG A 452 4.21 -4.96 28.46
N SER A 453 2.97 -5.28 28.11
CA SER A 453 2.35 -6.55 28.50
C SER A 453 2.92 -7.74 27.71
N VAL A 454 3.27 -7.54 26.44
CA VAL A 454 3.93 -8.53 25.58
C VAL A 454 5.36 -8.77 26.06
N ASP A 455 6.08 -7.71 26.40
CA ASP A 455 7.43 -7.83 26.98
C ASP A 455 7.42 -8.60 28.30
N ALA A 456 6.42 -8.34 29.16
CA ALA A 456 6.23 -9.10 30.40
C ALA A 456 5.90 -10.58 30.12
N LEU A 457 5.01 -10.87 29.16
CA LEU A 457 4.65 -12.24 28.78
C LEU A 457 5.87 -13.01 28.26
N PHE A 458 6.66 -12.41 27.38
CA PHE A 458 7.88 -13.03 26.84
C PHE A 458 8.97 -13.27 27.89
N GLY A 459 8.96 -12.50 28.98
CA GLY A 459 9.86 -12.68 30.12
C GLY A 459 9.49 -13.84 31.06
N THR A 460 8.33 -14.49 30.89
CA THR A 460 7.87 -15.55 31.80
C THR A 460 8.56 -16.89 31.59
N GLU A 461 8.61 -17.71 32.65
CA GLU A 461 9.07 -19.10 32.60
C GLU A 461 8.10 -19.98 31.78
N GLU A 462 6.83 -19.60 31.71
CA GLU A 462 5.81 -20.26 30.89
C GLU A 462 6.25 -20.33 29.43
N VAL A 463 6.76 -19.24 28.84
CA VAL A 463 7.26 -19.25 27.45
C VAL A 463 8.39 -20.25 27.27
N ALA A 464 9.29 -20.40 28.25
CA ALA A 464 10.36 -21.41 28.17
C ALA A 464 9.81 -22.85 28.20
N LEU A 465 8.77 -23.10 29.02
CA LEU A 465 8.03 -24.35 29.03
C LEU A 465 7.30 -24.60 27.71
N THR A 466 6.75 -23.55 27.10
CA THR A 466 6.04 -23.62 25.82
C THR A 466 6.98 -24.00 24.67
N PHE A 467 8.20 -23.46 24.63
CA PHE A 467 9.23 -23.86 23.67
C PHE A 467 9.71 -25.29 23.89
N LYS A 468 9.85 -25.73 25.15
CA LYS A 468 10.18 -27.12 25.49
C LYS A 468 9.07 -28.10 25.08
N ALA A 469 7.81 -27.67 25.11
CA ALA A 469 6.64 -28.48 24.77
C ALA A 469 6.14 -28.30 23.33
N MET A 470 6.71 -27.37 22.55
CA MET A 470 6.25 -26.93 21.22
C MET A 470 4.74 -26.59 21.15
N SER A 471 4.13 -26.13 22.25
CA SER A 471 2.68 -25.95 22.37
C SER A 471 2.28 -24.50 22.63
N PHE A 472 2.18 -23.69 21.58
CA PHE A 472 2.01 -22.22 21.70
C PHE A 472 0.57 -21.71 21.94
N SER A 473 -0.39 -22.60 22.22
CA SER A 473 -1.80 -22.24 22.45
C SER A 473 -1.97 -21.20 23.55
N ASP A 474 -1.26 -21.36 24.66
CA ASP A 474 -1.45 -20.50 25.84
C ASP A 474 -0.82 -19.12 25.66
N ILE A 475 0.24 -19.01 24.85
CA ILE A 475 0.79 -17.71 24.41
C ILE A 475 -0.24 -16.97 23.56
N THR A 476 -0.88 -17.65 22.60
CA THR A 476 -1.94 -17.02 21.78
C THR A 476 -3.12 -16.55 22.63
N LYS A 477 -3.54 -17.31 23.64
CA LYS A 477 -4.60 -16.88 24.58
C LYS A 477 -4.17 -15.64 25.37
N GLY A 478 -2.96 -15.64 25.93
CA GLY A 478 -2.41 -14.49 26.65
C GLY A 478 -2.37 -13.23 25.80
N LEU A 479 -1.88 -13.34 24.56
CA LEU A 479 -1.86 -12.22 23.60
C LEU A 479 -3.26 -11.70 23.26
N LYS A 480 -4.25 -12.58 23.09
CA LYS A 480 -5.65 -12.17 22.87
C LYS A 480 -6.22 -11.40 24.07
N THR A 481 -5.95 -11.85 25.29
CA THR A 481 -6.39 -11.16 26.52
C THR A 481 -5.72 -9.80 26.70
N ILE A 482 -4.43 -9.68 26.36
CA ILE A 482 -3.74 -8.39 26.33
C ILE A 482 -4.37 -7.47 25.28
N GLY A 483 -4.60 -8.02 24.09
CA GLY A 483 -5.15 -7.30 22.95
C GLY A 483 -6.54 -6.73 23.20
N SER A 484 -7.45 -7.51 23.79
CA SER A 484 -8.80 -7.07 24.12
C SER A 484 -8.79 -5.94 25.16
N ARG A 485 -7.84 -5.93 26.09
CA ARG A 485 -7.72 -4.90 27.14
C ARG A 485 -7.12 -3.59 26.63
N ALA A 486 -6.32 -3.62 25.56
CA ALA A 486 -5.64 -2.44 25.05
C ALA A 486 -6.53 -1.48 24.25
N LYS A 487 -7.63 -1.97 23.67
CA LYS A 487 -8.61 -1.14 22.96
C LYS A 487 -9.50 -0.31 23.91
N ASP A 488 -9.62 -0.75 25.16
CA ASP A 488 -10.37 -0.08 26.22
C ASP A 488 -9.53 0.91 27.04
N ALA A 489 -8.40 1.41 26.51
CA ALA A 489 -7.42 2.22 27.26
C ALA A 489 -8.02 3.42 28.03
N LYS A 490 -9.11 4.03 27.55
CA LYS A 490 -9.83 5.11 28.26
C LYS A 490 -10.50 4.63 29.56
N ARG A 491 -10.91 3.35 29.64
CA ARG A 491 -11.45 2.70 30.85
C ARG A 491 -10.37 1.97 31.64
N VAL A 492 -9.34 1.46 30.98
CA VAL A 492 -8.26 0.70 31.63
C VAL A 492 -7.29 1.61 32.38
N ALA A 493 -7.09 2.89 31.98
CA ALA A 493 -6.35 3.83 32.83
C ALA A 493 -7.04 4.07 34.20
N GLU A 494 -8.38 4.10 34.22
CA GLU A 494 -9.18 4.24 35.46
C GLU A 494 -9.42 2.88 36.17
N GLN A 495 -9.32 1.75 35.47
CA GLN A 495 -9.62 0.40 36.00
C GLN A 495 -8.38 -0.50 36.21
N ALA A 496 -7.18 -0.13 35.75
CA ALA A 496 -5.95 -0.93 35.92
C ALA A 496 -5.24 -0.70 37.26
N LEU A 497 -5.48 0.44 37.92
CA LEU A 497 -4.97 0.71 39.27
C LEU A 497 -5.28 -0.43 40.27
N PRO A 498 -6.51 -0.97 40.36
CA PRO A 498 -6.80 -2.07 41.28
C PRO A 498 -6.17 -3.42 40.88
N PHE A 499 -5.87 -3.66 39.60
CA PHE A 499 -5.24 -4.93 39.17
C PHE A 499 -3.73 -4.95 39.35
N VAL A 500 -3.05 -3.79 39.24
CA VAL A 500 -1.64 -3.67 39.64
C VAL A 500 -1.51 -3.87 41.14
N ASP A 501 -2.48 -3.40 41.93
CA ASP A 501 -2.49 -3.60 43.39
C ASP A 501 -2.78 -5.07 43.77
N ASP A 502 -3.70 -5.76 43.09
CA ASP A 502 -3.96 -7.19 43.33
C ASP A 502 -2.80 -8.10 42.85
N ALA A 503 -2.17 -7.80 41.72
CA ALA A 503 -0.98 -8.52 41.26
C ALA A 503 0.23 -8.25 42.16
N ALA A 504 0.41 -7.01 42.63
CA ALA A 504 1.44 -6.65 43.62
C ALA A 504 1.19 -7.33 44.97
N ARG A 505 -0.07 -7.47 45.39
CA ARG A 505 -0.48 -8.18 46.60
C ARG A 505 -0.21 -9.69 46.51
N ILE A 506 -0.58 -10.34 45.41
CA ILE A 506 -0.27 -11.77 45.18
C ILE A 506 1.25 -11.99 45.11
N ALA A 507 1.98 -11.14 44.37
CA ALA A 507 3.43 -11.21 44.30
C ALA A 507 4.09 -10.98 45.66
N SER A 508 3.56 -10.06 46.49
CA SER A 508 4.05 -9.78 47.85
C SER A 508 3.87 -10.94 48.84
N MET A 509 2.99 -11.90 48.52
CA MET A 509 2.75 -13.10 49.32
C MET A 509 3.69 -14.26 48.95
N MET A 510 4.52 -14.12 47.91
CA MET A 510 5.49 -15.14 47.50
C MET A 510 6.84 -14.93 48.20
N PRO A 511 7.52 -15.98 48.68
CA PRO A 511 8.82 -15.82 49.34
C PRO A 511 9.94 -15.47 48.34
N GLY A 512 10.90 -14.66 48.79
CA GLY A 512 12.11 -14.31 48.02
C GLY A 512 12.02 -12.97 47.26
N PRO A 513 12.85 -12.76 46.23
CA PRO A 513 12.97 -11.47 45.52
C PRO A 513 11.68 -10.99 44.86
N VAL A 514 10.82 -11.92 44.45
CA VAL A 514 9.48 -11.65 43.88
C VAL A 514 8.54 -11.04 44.92
N GLY A 515 8.61 -11.53 46.17
CA GLY A 515 7.90 -10.95 47.32
C GLY A 515 8.36 -9.54 47.66
N ALA A 516 9.68 -9.31 47.64
CA ALA A 516 10.25 -8.00 47.90
C ALA A 516 9.81 -6.97 46.82
N ALA A 517 9.87 -7.34 45.55
CA ALA A 517 9.41 -6.51 44.43
C ALA A 517 7.91 -6.23 44.49
N GLY A 518 7.08 -7.26 44.76
CA GLY A 518 5.64 -7.09 44.95
C GLY A 518 5.29 -6.15 46.10
N SER A 519 6.02 -6.25 47.23
CA SER A 519 5.82 -5.37 48.39
C SER A 519 6.23 -3.92 48.13
N MET A 520 7.27 -3.67 47.31
CA MET A 520 7.67 -2.31 46.94
C MET A 520 6.64 -1.66 46.02
N ILE A 521 6.16 -2.40 45.02
CA ILE A 521 5.14 -1.91 44.07
C ILE A 521 3.84 -1.60 44.82
N HIS A 522 3.40 -2.49 45.72
CA HIS A 522 2.20 -2.29 46.55
C HIS A 522 2.29 -1.06 47.48
N ASN A 523 3.49 -0.75 47.99
CA ASN A 523 3.68 0.42 48.86
C ASN A 523 3.77 1.75 48.08
N VAL A 524 4.18 1.72 46.81
CA VAL A 524 4.22 2.90 45.93
C VAL A 524 2.81 3.22 45.41
N THR A 525 2.01 2.23 45.04
CA THR A 525 0.61 2.42 44.63
C THR A 525 -0.28 2.99 45.75
N ARG A 526 0.05 2.76 47.02
CA ARG A 526 -0.70 3.29 48.18
C ARG A 526 -0.38 4.74 48.55
N ARG A 527 0.68 5.32 47.96
CA ARG A 527 1.15 6.68 48.26
C ARG A 527 0.87 7.69 47.15
N MET A 528 0.39 7.23 46.00
CA MET A 528 -0.23 8.03 44.94
C MET A 528 -1.73 8.07 45.17
#